data_AF-A0A484KLK5-F1
#
_entry.id   AF-A0A484KLK5-F1
#
_cell.length_a   1.000
_cell.length_b   1.000
_cell.length_c   1.000
_cell.angle_alpha   90.00
_cell.angle_beta   90.00
_cell.angle_gamma   90.00
#
_symmetry.space_group_name_H-M   'P 1'
#
loop_
_entity.id
_entity.type
_entity.pdbx_description
1 polymer ?
#
loop_
_entity_poly.entity_id
_entity_poly.type
_entity_poly.pdbx_seq_one_letter_code
_entity_poly.pdbx_strand_id
1 'polypeptide(L)'
;MLVWDMRNGVRVAKVQTLGNGEWRSVDNVPLNKLAGGCFLNGSGHWYGGASIWSFHYGKEKFLRIPLPDDIIIINATYRKRVKNLAVLDSCLCVICFSFFNPRGSVAMDLWITKEYGVKESWVRQIVTVNNEWCLPLMRTDKGKILIMRENELYLCDPRTEVIERVKFEINGHSKYTEQFAICDATFFRL
;
A
#
# COMPACT_ATOMS: atom_id res chain seq x y z
N MET A 1 8.88 7.53 13.01
CA MET A 1 8.91 6.26 13.77
C MET A 1 7.82 6.30 14.83
N LEU A 2 6.98 5.27 14.95
CA LEU A 2 6.00 5.22 16.05
C LEU A 2 6.58 4.37 17.19
N VAL A 3 6.46 4.84 18.42
CA VAL A 3 7.04 4.23 19.61
C VAL A 3 5.93 4.00 20.62
N TRP A 4 5.94 2.83 21.26
CA TRP A 4 5.06 2.56 22.39
C TRP A 4 5.61 3.25 23.64
N ASP A 5 4.86 4.19 24.20
CA ASP A 5 5.18 4.81 25.48
C ASP A 5 4.61 3.94 26.60
N MET A 6 5.49 3.14 27.21
CA MET A 6 5.16 2.25 28.32
C MET A 6 4.62 2.98 29.54
N ARG A 7 4.97 4.26 29.75
CA ARG A 7 4.57 5.02 30.94
C ARG A 7 3.11 5.45 30.87
N ASN A 8 2.67 5.85 29.69
CA ASN A 8 1.34 6.39 29.46
C ASN A 8 0.39 5.38 28.79
N GLY A 9 0.88 4.21 28.38
CA GLY A 9 0.08 3.18 27.72
C GLY A 9 -0.43 3.60 26.34
N VAL A 10 0.23 4.58 25.71
CA VAL A 10 -0.16 5.14 24.40
C VAL A 10 0.93 4.92 23.37
N ARG A 11 0.55 4.95 22.09
CA ARG A 11 1.49 5.02 20.98
C ARG A 11 1.76 6.47 20.66
N VAL A 12 3.03 6.81 20.50
CA VAL A 12 3.48 8.16 20.18
C VAL A 12 4.17 8.15 18.83
N ALA A 13 3.82 9.11 17.99
CA ALA A 13 4.56 9.39 16.77
C ALA A 13 5.79 10.20 17.10
N LYS A 14 6.96 9.70 16.69
CA LYS A 14 8.22 10.43 16.73
C LYS A 14 8.71 10.74 15.33
N VAL A 15 9.12 11.97 15.12
CA VAL A 15 9.78 12.44 13.89
C VAL A 15 11.24 12.74 14.24
N GLN A 16 12.14 12.39 13.33
CA GLN A 16 13.55 12.72 13.42
C GLN A 16 13.88 13.80 12.42
N THR A 17 14.58 14.85 12.85
CA THR A 17 15.13 15.85 11.94
C THR A 17 16.41 15.29 11.32
N LEU A 18 16.44 15.22 9.99
CA LEU A 18 17.66 14.86 9.27
C LEU A 18 18.66 16.02 9.37
N GLY A 19 19.88 15.73 9.81
CA GLY A 19 20.95 16.71 9.98
C GLY A 19 21.49 16.78 11.41
N ASN A 20 20.62 16.87 12.42
CA ASN A 20 21.03 16.85 13.83
C ASN A 20 20.67 15.53 14.53
N GLY A 21 19.84 14.68 13.91
CA GLY A 21 19.46 13.38 14.45
C GLY A 21 18.50 13.44 15.65
N GLU A 22 17.99 14.63 15.99
CA GLU A 22 17.10 14.82 17.12
C GLU A 22 15.73 14.20 16.87
N TRP A 23 15.23 13.52 17.89
CA TRP A 23 13.90 12.92 17.89
C TRP A 23 12.96 13.76 18.75
N ARG A 24 11.76 14.02 18.23
CA ARG A 24 10.69 14.64 19.02
C ARG A 24 9.36 13.94 18.84
N SER A 25 8.55 14.00 19.88
CA SER A 25 7.16 13.51 19.85
C SER A 25 6.28 14.53 19.15
N VAL A 26 5.39 14.06 18.28
CA VAL A 26 4.48 14.91 17.50
C VAL A 26 3.06 14.79 18.00
N ASP A 27 2.55 13.57 18.07
CA ASP A 27 1.16 13.33 18.46
C ASP A 27 0.97 11.88 18.92
N ASN A 28 -0.15 11.64 19.61
CA ASN A 28 -0.63 10.30 19.92
C ASN A 28 -1.13 9.62 18.64
N VAL A 29 -0.81 8.34 18.51
CA VAL A 29 -1.17 7.55 17.34
C VAL A 29 -2.46 6.78 17.63
N PRO A 30 -3.53 6.99 16.84
CA PRO A 30 -4.79 6.27 16.99
C PRO A 30 -4.74 4.84 16.39
N LEU A 31 -3.56 4.20 16.30
CA LEU A 31 -3.35 2.92 15.62
C LEU A 31 -2.65 1.88 16.48
N ASN A 32 -3.32 0.76 16.71
CA ASN A 32 -2.80 -0.35 17.53
C ASN A 32 -1.78 -1.25 16.80
N LYS A 33 -1.67 -1.17 15.48
CA LYS A 33 -0.63 -1.87 14.67
C LYS A 33 -0.30 -1.03 13.45
N LEU A 34 0.99 -0.96 13.12
CA LEU A 34 1.46 -0.56 11.80
C LEU A 34 2.15 -1.78 11.20
N ALA A 35 1.61 -2.32 10.13
CA ALA A 35 2.28 -3.30 9.31
C ALA A 35 1.96 -2.96 7.86
N GLY A 36 2.98 -2.97 7.00
CA GLY A 36 2.87 -2.42 5.65
C GLY A 36 2.64 -0.90 5.64
N GLY A 37 2.34 -0.36 4.46
CA GLY A 37 2.10 1.06 4.23
C GLY A 37 2.80 1.56 2.99
N CYS A 38 2.45 2.77 2.58
CA CYS A 38 3.06 3.41 1.40
C CYS A 38 3.20 4.92 1.60
N PHE A 39 4.08 5.54 0.81
CA PHE A 39 4.31 6.97 0.84
C PHE A 39 3.75 7.63 -0.41
N LEU A 40 2.94 8.68 -0.23
CA LEU A 40 2.35 9.44 -1.32
C LEU A 40 2.14 10.90 -0.86
N ASN A 41 2.39 11.88 -1.72
CA ASN A 41 2.07 13.29 -1.46
C ASN A 41 2.57 13.80 -0.09
N GLY A 42 3.85 13.53 0.23
CA GLY A 42 4.45 13.98 1.48
C GLY A 42 3.91 13.30 2.74
N SER A 43 3.14 12.21 2.59
CA SER A 43 2.44 11.53 3.67
C SER A 43 2.67 10.02 3.68
N GLY A 44 2.85 9.46 4.87
CA GLY A 44 2.84 8.01 5.09
C GLY A 44 1.43 7.52 5.31
N HIS A 45 1.10 6.34 4.79
CA HIS A 45 -0.25 5.77 4.83
C HIS A 45 -0.25 4.36 5.41
N TRP A 46 -1.23 4.09 6.28
CA TRP A 46 -1.39 2.78 6.92
C TRP A 46 -2.85 2.38 6.99
N TYR A 47 -3.11 1.09 6.81
CA TYR A 47 -4.45 0.54 6.92
C TYR A 47 -4.90 0.50 8.38
N GLY A 48 -6.05 1.11 8.68
CA GLY A 48 -6.61 1.26 10.03
C GLY A 48 -7.91 0.50 10.27
N GLY A 49 -8.19 -0.57 9.53
CA GLY A 49 -9.40 -1.39 9.72
C GLY A 49 -10.63 -0.83 9.02
N ALA A 50 -11.14 0.34 9.44
CA ALA A 50 -12.31 0.99 8.83
C ALA A 50 -11.95 2.22 7.97
N SER A 51 -10.71 2.69 8.07
CA SER A 51 -10.20 3.83 7.31
C SER A 51 -8.71 3.64 7.02
N ILE A 52 -8.15 4.45 6.14
CA ILE A 52 -6.70 4.60 6.02
C ILE A 52 -6.30 5.77 6.91
N TRP A 53 -5.21 5.61 7.65
CA TRP A 53 -4.58 6.72 8.36
C TRP A 53 -3.43 7.24 7.55
N SER A 54 -3.36 8.57 7.45
CA SER A 54 -2.29 9.30 6.80
C SER A 54 -1.58 10.16 7.84
N PHE A 55 -0.26 10.25 7.76
CA PHE A 55 0.53 11.22 8.51
C PHE A 55 1.32 12.08 7.54
N HIS A 56 1.01 13.37 7.48
CA HIS A 56 1.69 14.29 6.58
C HIS A 56 2.96 14.82 7.25
N TYR A 57 4.14 14.50 6.71
CA TYR A 57 5.42 14.81 7.37
C TYR A 57 5.70 16.31 7.46
N GLY A 58 5.34 17.10 6.44
CA GLY A 58 5.53 18.57 6.47
C GLY A 58 4.54 19.34 7.37
N LYS A 59 3.34 18.81 7.61
CA LYS A 59 2.31 19.45 8.45
C LYS A 59 2.22 18.83 9.84
N GLU A 60 2.81 17.66 9.99
CA GLU A 60 2.86 16.86 11.21
C GLU A 60 1.48 16.56 11.81
N LYS A 61 0.53 16.26 10.93
CA LYS A 61 -0.85 15.97 11.29
C LYS A 61 -1.28 14.62 10.78
N PHE A 62 -2.03 13.92 11.63
CA PHE A 62 -2.77 12.74 11.23
C PHE A 62 -4.07 13.13 10.54
N LEU A 63 -4.41 12.39 9.49
CA LEU A 63 -5.68 12.49 8.77
C LEU A 63 -6.25 11.09 8.58
N ARG A 64 -7.58 11.00 8.52
CA ARG A 64 -8.28 9.78 8.14
C ARG A 64 -8.78 9.93 6.71
N ILE A 65 -8.46 8.94 5.89
CA ILE A 65 -8.99 8.80 4.54
C ILE A 65 -10.10 7.74 4.59
N PRO A 66 -11.33 8.09 4.18
CA PRO A 66 -12.44 7.16 4.16
C PRO A 66 -12.21 6.06 3.13
N LEU A 67 -12.64 4.85 3.49
CA LEU A 67 -12.71 3.72 2.56
C LEU A 67 -14.12 3.59 1.98
N PRO A 68 -14.27 3.04 0.76
CA PRO A 68 -15.57 2.64 0.23
C PRO A 68 -16.29 1.65 1.14
N ASP A 69 -17.62 1.74 1.19
CA ASP A 69 -18.45 0.87 2.03
C ASP A 69 -18.26 -0.61 1.66
N ASP A 70 -18.11 -0.90 0.37
CA ASP A 70 -17.81 -2.24 -0.14
C ASP A 70 -16.59 -2.86 0.57
N ILE A 71 -15.49 -2.10 0.72
CA ILE A 71 -14.27 -2.57 1.38
C ILE A 71 -14.50 -2.83 2.89
N ILE A 72 -15.37 -2.04 3.52
CA ILE A 72 -15.70 -2.12 4.94
C ILE A 72 -16.64 -3.32 5.19
N ILE A 73 -17.69 -3.46 4.39
CA ILE A 73 -18.66 -4.56 4.47
C ILE A 73 -17.96 -5.89 4.23
N ILE A 74 -17.09 -5.96 3.21
CA ILE A 74 -16.24 -7.11 2.93
C ILE A 74 -15.42 -7.52 4.16
N ASN A 75 -14.94 -6.55 4.94
CA ASN A 75 -14.16 -6.81 6.15
C ASN A 75 -15.01 -7.45 7.26
N ALA A 76 -16.27 -7.04 7.37
CA ALA A 76 -17.20 -7.52 8.40
C ALA A 76 -17.79 -8.90 8.07
N THR A 77 -17.95 -9.21 6.78
CA THR A 77 -18.71 -10.38 6.32
C THR A 77 -17.86 -11.60 5.93
N TYR A 78 -16.54 -11.44 5.70
CA TYR A 78 -15.69 -12.55 5.24
C TYR A 78 -14.44 -12.78 6.10
N ARG A 79 -14.10 -14.06 6.27
CA ARG A 79 -12.90 -14.57 6.95
C ARG A 79 -11.65 -13.93 6.34
N LYS A 80 -11.05 -13.00 7.08
CA LYS A 80 -9.68 -12.45 6.96
C LYS A 80 -9.17 -12.27 5.52
N ARG A 81 -9.56 -11.17 4.88
CA ARG A 81 -8.81 -10.64 3.72
C ARG A 81 -7.54 -9.96 4.23
N VAL A 82 -6.37 -10.39 3.74
CA VAL A 82 -5.15 -9.59 3.92
C VAL A 82 -5.33 -8.31 3.10
N LYS A 83 -5.06 -7.17 3.73
CA LYS A 83 -5.14 -5.86 3.09
C LYS A 83 -3.78 -5.21 3.11
N ASN A 84 -3.39 -4.66 1.97
CA ASN A 84 -2.16 -3.90 1.85
C ASN A 84 -2.44 -2.57 1.13
N LEU A 85 -1.53 -1.63 1.31
CA LEU A 85 -1.54 -0.35 0.62
C LEU A 85 -0.40 -0.30 -0.39
N ALA A 86 -0.64 0.34 -1.52
CA ALA A 86 0.36 0.60 -2.54
C ALA A 86 0.10 1.94 -3.20
N VAL A 87 1.06 2.37 -4.01
CA VAL A 87 0.90 3.48 -4.95
C VAL A 87 0.96 2.90 -6.35
N LEU A 88 -0.04 3.21 -7.17
CA LEU A 88 -0.08 2.86 -8.59
C LEU A 88 -0.47 4.12 -9.36
N ASP A 89 0.34 4.50 -10.34
CA ASP A 89 0.09 5.67 -11.20
C ASP A 89 -0.13 6.95 -10.38
N SER A 90 0.68 7.13 -9.32
CA SER A 90 0.57 8.22 -8.33
C SER A 90 -0.76 8.28 -7.58
N CYS A 91 -1.56 7.21 -7.60
CA CYS A 91 -2.79 7.06 -6.86
C CYS A 91 -2.62 6.08 -5.69
N LEU A 92 -3.21 6.40 -4.54
CA LEU A 92 -3.29 5.50 -3.40
C LEU A 92 -4.18 4.30 -3.73
N CYS A 93 -3.70 3.10 -3.41
CA CYS A 93 -4.38 1.86 -3.70
C CYS A 93 -4.60 1.02 -2.44
N VAL A 94 -5.74 0.33 -2.38
CA VAL A 94 -6.03 -0.73 -1.41
C VAL A 94 -6.12 -2.04 -2.14
N ILE A 95 -5.33 -3.00 -1.70
CA ILE A 95 -5.27 -4.34 -2.27
C ILE A 95 -5.99 -5.28 -1.30
N CYS A 96 -7.00 -5.99 -1.79
CA CYS A 96 -7.71 -7.00 -0.99
C CYS A 96 -7.53 -8.37 -1.63
N PHE A 97 -7.05 -9.35 -0.86
CA PHE A 97 -6.93 -10.73 -1.30
C PHE A 97 -8.12 -11.58 -0.81
N SER A 98 -8.64 -12.46 -1.67
CA SER A 98 -9.69 -13.43 -1.34
C SER A 98 -9.16 -14.86 -1.44
N PHE A 99 -9.25 -15.63 -0.36
CA PHE A 99 -8.69 -16.98 -0.23
C PHE A 99 -9.61 -18.12 -0.71
N PHE A 100 -10.83 -17.81 -1.12
CA PHE A 100 -11.84 -18.83 -1.43
C PHE A 100 -12.62 -18.48 -2.68
N ASN A 101 -12.00 -18.62 -3.86
CA ASN A 101 -12.79 -18.80 -5.07
C ASN A 101 -13.08 -20.30 -5.30
N PRO A 102 -14.19 -20.65 -5.99
CA PRO A 102 -14.58 -22.05 -6.22
C PRO A 102 -13.56 -22.89 -7.01
N ARG A 103 -12.58 -22.26 -7.65
CA ARG A 103 -11.50 -22.89 -8.44
C ARG A 103 -10.20 -23.04 -7.64
N GLY A 104 -10.19 -22.66 -6.36
CA GLY A 104 -8.99 -22.70 -5.52
C GLY A 104 -7.94 -21.62 -5.81
N SER A 105 -8.29 -20.57 -6.56
CA SER A 105 -7.37 -19.44 -6.84
C SER A 105 -7.66 -18.20 -5.99
N VAL A 106 -6.64 -17.36 -5.81
CA VAL A 106 -6.68 -16.14 -4.98
C VAL A 106 -7.02 -14.93 -5.83
N ALA A 107 -8.21 -14.36 -5.70
CA ALA A 107 -8.53 -13.12 -6.42
C ALA A 107 -7.92 -11.90 -5.71
N MET A 108 -7.36 -10.96 -6.48
CA MET A 108 -6.91 -9.66 -5.99
C MET A 108 -7.90 -8.57 -6.46
N ASP A 109 -8.61 -7.96 -5.50
CA ASP A 109 -9.36 -6.74 -5.75
C ASP A 109 -8.43 -5.54 -5.55
N LEU A 110 -8.22 -4.74 -6.60
CA LEU A 110 -7.45 -3.51 -6.55
C LEU A 110 -8.39 -2.30 -6.54
N TRP A 111 -8.38 -1.53 -5.46
CA TRP A 111 -9.14 -0.30 -5.35
C TRP A 111 -8.21 0.89 -5.46
N ILE A 112 -8.50 1.82 -6.36
CA ILE A 112 -7.65 2.96 -6.70
C ILE A 112 -8.42 4.25 -6.47
N THR A 113 -7.85 5.20 -5.72
CA THR A 113 -8.45 6.53 -5.56
C THR A 113 -8.25 7.37 -6.83
N LYS A 114 -9.32 8.00 -7.34
CA LYS A 114 -9.21 9.02 -8.39
C LYS A 114 -8.99 10.42 -7.84
N GLU A 115 -9.53 10.68 -6.66
CA GLU A 115 -9.38 11.95 -5.95
C GLU A 115 -9.01 11.68 -4.49
N TYR A 116 -7.83 12.14 -4.10
CA TYR A 116 -7.24 11.83 -2.81
C TYR A 116 -8.13 12.32 -1.65
N GLY A 117 -8.51 11.39 -0.77
CA GLY A 117 -9.35 11.70 0.39
C GLY A 117 -10.86 11.62 0.14
N VAL A 118 -11.32 11.45 -1.11
CA VAL A 118 -12.75 11.41 -1.46
C VAL A 118 -13.23 9.97 -1.56
N LYS A 119 -14.22 9.61 -0.74
CA LYS A 119 -14.75 8.24 -0.59
C LYS A 119 -15.39 7.70 -1.87
N GLU A 120 -16.06 8.57 -2.62
CA GLU A 120 -16.82 8.23 -3.82
C GLU A 120 -15.92 8.10 -5.06
N SER A 121 -14.66 8.55 -4.96
CA SER A 121 -13.69 8.55 -6.06
C SER A 121 -12.98 7.21 -6.27
N TRP A 122 -13.20 6.25 -5.38
CA TRP A 122 -12.53 4.96 -5.45
C TRP A 122 -13.11 4.11 -6.56
N VAL A 123 -12.23 3.63 -7.45
CA VAL A 123 -12.60 2.75 -8.55
C VAL A 123 -12.04 1.36 -8.27
N ARG A 124 -12.90 0.35 -8.38
CA ARG A 124 -12.52 -1.06 -8.28
C ARG A 124 -12.05 -1.58 -9.63
N GLN A 125 -10.88 -2.21 -9.63
CA GLN A 125 -10.34 -2.98 -10.74
C GLN A 125 -10.06 -4.40 -10.22
N ILE A 126 -10.69 -5.40 -10.83
CA ILE A 126 -10.45 -6.79 -10.44
C ILE A 126 -9.24 -7.29 -11.22
N VAL A 127 -8.32 -7.94 -10.52
CA VAL A 127 -7.14 -8.59 -11.11
C VAL A 127 -7.09 -10.01 -10.56
N THR A 128 -7.37 -10.99 -11.39
CA THR A 128 -7.18 -12.38 -10.99
C THR A 128 -5.68 -12.68 -10.98
N VAL A 129 -5.18 -13.10 -9.83
CA VAL A 129 -3.80 -13.55 -9.66
C VAL A 129 -3.80 -14.98 -9.16
N ASN A 130 -2.76 -15.75 -9.47
CA ASN A 130 -2.68 -17.13 -8.99
C ASN A 130 -2.05 -17.24 -7.59
N ASN A 131 -1.79 -16.12 -6.91
CA ASN A 131 -1.23 -16.14 -5.56
C ASN A 131 -1.60 -14.91 -4.73
N GLU A 132 -1.57 -15.09 -3.42
CA GLU A 132 -1.52 -14.01 -2.44
C GLU A 132 -0.16 -13.25 -2.51
N TRP A 133 -0.13 -12.02 -1.99
CA TRP A 133 1.09 -11.18 -1.83
C TRP A 133 1.64 -10.53 -3.11
N CYS A 134 0.74 -10.00 -3.94
CA CYS A 134 1.08 -9.18 -5.10
C CYS A 134 1.03 -7.69 -4.75
N LEU A 135 2.07 -6.93 -5.10
CA LEU A 135 2.12 -5.47 -4.97
C LEU A 135 2.20 -4.83 -6.37
N PRO A 136 1.20 -4.04 -6.79
CA PRO A 136 1.31 -3.27 -8.02
C PRO A 136 2.38 -2.20 -7.85
N LEU A 137 3.23 -2.05 -8.86
CA LEU A 137 4.30 -1.05 -8.88
C LEU A 137 3.99 0.10 -9.84
N MET A 138 3.58 -0.23 -11.06
CA MET A 138 3.30 0.75 -12.11
C MET A 138 2.43 0.16 -13.22
N ARG A 139 1.75 1.03 -13.96
CA ARG A 139 1.10 0.67 -15.22
C ARG A 139 2.00 1.01 -16.40
N THR A 140 2.13 0.07 -17.32
CA THR A 140 2.83 0.26 -18.59
C THR A 140 1.99 1.11 -19.55
N ASP A 141 2.64 1.67 -20.57
CA ASP A 141 2.00 2.35 -21.71
C ASP A 141 0.94 1.48 -22.41
N LYS A 142 1.16 0.15 -22.43
CA LYS A 142 0.23 -0.85 -22.98
C LYS A 142 -0.92 -1.21 -22.04
N GLY A 143 -1.02 -0.57 -20.87
CA GLY A 143 -2.08 -0.81 -19.88
C GLY A 143 -1.92 -2.07 -19.04
N LYS A 144 -0.85 -2.86 -19.24
CA LYS A 144 -0.46 -3.96 -18.33
C LYS A 144 0.07 -3.38 -17.02
N ILE A 145 -0.17 -4.06 -15.90
CA ILE A 145 0.30 -3.68 -14.57
C ILE A 145 1.53 -4.51 -14.22
N LEU A 146 2.62 -3.85 -13.86
CA LEU A 146 3.79 -4.49 -13.29
C LEU A 146 3.54 -4.77 -11.81
N ILE A 147 3.67 -6.03 -11.42
CA ILE A 147 3.39 -6.52 -10.07
C ILE A 147 4.65 -7.17 -9.51
N MET A 148 5.01 -6.82 -8.28
CA MET A 148 5.99 -7.54 -7.48
C MET A 148 5.29 -8.65 -6.70
N ARG A 149 5.83 -9.86 -6.80
CA ARG A 149 5.42 -11.01 -6.00
C ARG A 149 6.67 -11.63 -5.42
N GLU A 150 6.72 -11.71 -4.10
CA GLU A 150 7.95 -12.09 -3.37
C GLU A 150 9.13 -11.22 -3.82
N ASN A 151 10.05 -11.76 -4.61
CA ASN A 151 11.21 -11.07 -5.15
C ASN A 151 11.26 -11.10 -6.70
N GLU A 152 10.11 -11.34 -7.34
CA GLU A 152 9.98 -11.46 -8.77
C GLU A 152 8.98 -10.45 -9.33
N LEU A 153 9.20 -10.05 -10.58
CA LEU A 153 8.32 -9.13 -11.30
C LEU A 153 7.48 -9.89 -12.32
N TYR A 154 6.23 -9.48 -12.42
CA TYR A 154 5.24 -10.03 -13.34
C TYR A 154 4.50 -8.91 -14.04
N LEU A 155 4.22 -9.08 -15.33
CA LEU A 155 3.30 -8.23 -16.07
C LEU A 155 1.93 -8.91 -16.09
N CYS A 156 0.94 -8.23 -15.53
CA CYS A 156 -0.44 -8.66 -15.55
C CYS A 156 -1.22 -7.81 -16.56
N ASP A 157 -1.89 -8.46 -17.49
CA ASP A 157 -2.93 -7.81 -18.28
C ASP A 157 -4.26 -7.92 -17.53
N PRO A 158 -4.80 -6.81 -16.99
CA PRO A 158 -6.05 -6.85 -16.24
C PRO A 158 -7.28 -7.17 -17.11
N ARG A 159 -7.16 -7.15 -18.45
CA ARG A 159 -8.25 -7.47 -19.38
C ARG A 159 -8.35 -8.95 -19.68
N THR A 160 -7.20 -9.59 -19.87
CA THR A 160 -7.10 -11.01 -20.24
C THR A 160 -6.74 -11.91 -19.05
N GLU A 161 -6.38 -11.30 -17.92
CA GLU A 161 -5.90 -11.97 -16.71
C GLU A 161 -4.61 -12.79 -16.93
N VAL A 162 -3.91 -12.52 -18.04
CA VAL A 162 -2.63 -13.16 -18.36
C VAL A 162 -1.54 -12.55 -17.51
N ILE A 163 -0.76 -13.42 -16.86
CA ILE A 163 0.37 -13.04 -16.02
C ILE A 163 1.64 -13.63 -16.62
N GLU A 164 2.57 -12.76 -16.98
CA GLU A 164 3.86 -13.12 -17.60
C GLU A 164 4.98 -12.75 -16.63
N ARG A 165 5.87 -13.69 -16.32
CA ARG A 165 7.06 -13.39 -15.52
C ARG A 165 8.02 -12.54 -16.34
N VAL A 166 8.47 -11.43 -15.75
CA VAL A 166 9.46 -10.55 -16.36
C VAL A 166 10.85 -10.97 -15.88
N LYS A 167 11.76 -11.16 -16.83
CA LYS A 167 13.19 -11.26 -16.55
C LYS A 167 13.79 -9.87 -16.73
N PHE A 168 14.50 -9.39 -15.72
CA PHE A 168 15.25 -8.15 -15.77
C PHE A 168 16.64 -8.40 -15.20
N GLU A 169 17.64 -7.79 -15.83
CA GLU A 169 19.01 -7.79 -15.34
C GLU A 169 19.30 -6.42 -14.73
N ILE A 170 19.72 -6.41 -13.46
CA ILE A 170 20.32 -5.23 -12.85
C ILE A 170 21.81 -5.53 -12.75
N ASN A 171 22.62 -4.85 -13.55
CA ASN A 171 24.09 -4.94 -13.51
C ASN A 171 24.65 -6.38 -13.53
N GLY A 172 24.10 -7.28 -14.35
CA GLY A 172 24.63 -8.65 -14.53
C GLY A 172 24.43 -9.61 -13.35
N HIS A 173 23.75 -9.20 -12.28
CA HIS A 173 23.44 -10.05 -11.14
C HIS A 173 21.92 -10.12 -10.91
N SER A 174 21.34 -11.30 -11.11
CA SER A 174 19.97 -11.55 -10.67
C SER A 174 19.96 -11.78 -9.15
N LYS A 175 19.50 -10.82 -8.33
CA LYS A 175 18.86 -11.13 -7.03
C LYS A 175 18.39 -9.93 -6.18
N TYR A 176 17.27 -10.21 -5.50
CA TYR A 176 16.69 -9.61 -4.28
C TYR A 176 16.44 -8.10 -4.27
N THR A 177 15.17 -7.73 -4.49
CA THR A 177 14.64 -6.46 -3.99
C THR A 177 14.26 -6.62 -2.52
N GLU A 178 15.08 -6.09 -1.60
CA GLU A 178 14.59 -5.77 -0.27
C GLU A 178 13.36 -4.85 -0.40
N GLN A 179 12.44 -4.89 0.59
CA GLN A 179 11.27 -4.01 0.63
C GLN A 179 11.73 -2.55 0.61
N PHE A 180 11.89 -1.99 -0.60
CA PHE A 180 11.89 -0.57 -0.79
C PHE A 180 10.54 -0.12 -0.26
N ALA A 181 10.55 0.81 0.71
CA ALA A 181 9.43 1.71 0.83
C ALA A 181 9.18 2.21 -0.60
N ILE A 182 8.05 1.81 -1.20
CA ILE A 182 7.68 2.22 -2.55
C ILE A 182 7.38 3.71 -2.41
N CYS A 183 8.44 4.50 -2.55
CA CYS A 183 8.40 5.93 -2.62
C CYS A 183 7.96 6.28 -4.03
N ASP A 184 7.15 7.34 -4.14
CA ASP A 184 6.92 8.02 -5.40
C ASP A 184 8.28 8.32 -6.06
N ALA A 185 8.45 7.92 -7.32
CA ALA A 185 9.69 8.03 -8.09
C ALA A 185 10.08 9.51 -8.35
N THR A 186 9.25 10.46 -7.95
CA THR A 186 9.53 11.90 -8.03
C THR A 186 10.61 12.39 -7.07
N PHE A 187 11.09 11.57 -6.13
CA PHE A 187 12.13 11.98 -5.16
C PHE A 187 13.59 11.95 -5.67
N PHE A 188 13.86 11.64 -6.94
CA PHE A 188 15.21 11.66 -7.53
C PHE A 188 15.50 12.89 -8.40
N ARG A 189 14.80 14.02 -8.20
CA ARG A 189 15.20 15.30 -8.79
C ARG A 189 15.61 16.29 -7.71
N LEU A 190 16.87 16.20 -7.29
CA LEU A 190 17.70 17.31 -6.80
C LEU A 190 19.10 17.15 -7.36
#